data_AF-A0RX24-F1
#
_entry.id   AF-A0RX24-F1
#
_cell.length_a   1.000
_cell.length_b   1.000
_cell.length_c   1.000
_cell.angle_alpha   90.00
_cell.angle_beta   90.00
_cell.angle_gamma   90.00
#
_symmetry.space_group_name_H-M   'P 1'
#
loop_
_entity.id
_entity.type
_entity.pdbx_description
1 polymer ?
#
loop_
_entity_poly.entity_id
_entity_poly.type
_entity_poly.pdbx_seq_one_letter_code
_entity_poly.pdbx_strand_id
1 'polypeptide(L)' 'MRSTAGGIPARALAVLVAVFSVGLFVAGFDQGHLFSIVQGAEAFDTSYLHELTHDMRHAAGLPCH' A
#
# COMPACT_ATOMS: atom_id res chain seq x y z
N MET A 1 11.89 16.03 38.65
CA MET A 1 11.86 16.28 37.19
C MET A 1 11.37 15.02 36.50
N ARG A 2 10.15 15.03 35.93
CA ARG A 2 9.56 13.89 35.22
C ARG A 2 9.94 14.06 33.74
N SER A 3 10.78 13.17 33.22
CA SER A 3 11.21 13.21 31.82
C SER A 3 10.04 12.86 30.91
N THR A 4 9.47 13.85 30.21
CA THR A 4 8.55 13.64 29.10
C THR A 4 9.36 13.53 27.81
N ALA A 5 10.16 12.46 27.70
CA ALA A 5 10.71 12.10 26.40
C ALA A 5 9.54 11.54 25.57
N GLY A 6 9.02 12.36 24.64
CA GLY A 6 7.99 11.97 23.69
C GLY A 6 8.53 10.92 22.72
N GLY A 7 8.55 9.66 23.14
CA GLY A 7 8.94 8.53 22.29
C GLY A 7 7.84 8.21 21.27
N ILE A 8 8.23 7.68 20.11
CA ILE A 8 7.28 7.20 19.09
C ILE A 8 6.42 6.09 19.71
N PRO A 9 5.08 6.23 19.71
CA PRO A 9 4.21 5.20 20.27
C PRO A 9 4.36 3.89 19.48
N ALA A 10 4.90 2.85 20.11
CA ALA A 10 5.21 1.56 19.48
C ALA A 10 4.00 0.91 18.79
N ARG A 11 2.80 1.09 19.35
CA ARG A 11 1.55 0.61 18.74
C ARG A 11 1.23 1.32 17.44
N ALA A 12 1.45 2.64 17.36
CA ALA A 12 1.24 3.39 16.12
C ALA A 12 2.22 2.95 15.05
N LEU A 13 3.49 2.75 15.41
CA LEU A 13 4.50 2.22 14.50
C LEU A 13 4.11 0.84 13.98
N ALA A 14 3.67 -0.07 14.86
CA ALA A 14 3.24 -1.41 14.46
C ALA A 14 2.07 -1.37 13.45
N VAL A 15 1.08 -0.49 13.68
CA VAL A 15 -0.04 -0.29 12.75
C VAL A 15 0.46 0.27 11.41
N LEU A 16 1.33 1.28 11.42
CA LEU A 16 1.87 1.87 10.19
C LEU A 16 2.67 0.86 9.38
N VAL A 17 3.49 0.04 10.03
CA VAL A 17 4.24 -1.04 9.36
C VAL A 17 3.28 -2.06 8.75
N ALA A 18 2.24 -2.48 9.48
CA ALA A 18 1.27 -3.43 8.95
C ALA A 18 0.52 -2.86 7.72
N VAL A 19 0.06 -1.62 7.77
CA VAL A 19 -0.61 -0.94 6.64
C VAL A 19 0.33 -0.82 5.45
N PHE A 20 1.58 -0.40 5.68
CA PHE A 20 2.57 -0.28 4.62
C PHE A 20 2.88 -1.63 3.96
N SER A 21 3.10 -2.68 4.77
CA SER A 21 3.36 -4.03 4.24
C SER A 21 2.19 -4.58 3.42
N VAL A 22 0.95 -4.40 3.89
CA VAL A 22 -0.23 -4.81 3.14
C VAL A 22 -0.37 -4.00 1.85
N GLY A 23 -0.18 -2.69 1.90
CA GLY A 23 -0.22 -1.84 0.70
C GLY A 23 0.84 -2.24 -0.34
N LEU A 24 2.06 -2.53 0.10
CA LEU A 24 3.14 -2.99 -0.77
C LEU A 24 2.84 -4.37 -1.37
N PHE A 25 2.26 -5.28 -0.60
CA PHE A 25 1.81 -6.57 -1.11
C PHE A 25 0.75 -6.40 -2.20
N VAL A 26 -0.28 -5.59 -1.95
CA VAL A 26 -1.36 -5.35 -2.92
C VAL A 26 -0.83 -4.73 -4.22
N ALA A 27 0.04 -3.72 -4.12
CA ALA A 27 0.55 -3.03 -5.30
C ALA A 27 1.60 -3.85 -6.07
N GLY A 28 2.41 -4.67 -5.39
CA GLY A 28 3.57 -5.35 -5.99
C GLY A 28 3.41 -6.85 -6.26
N PHE A 29 2.58 -7.55 -5.50
CA PHE A 29 2.54 -9.02 -5.48
C PHE A 29 1.16 -9.64 -5.72
N ASP A 30 0.06 -8.94 -5.39
CA ASP A 30 -1.29 -9.52 -5.39
C ASP A 30 -1.81 -9.90 -6.78
N GLN A 31 -1.33 -9.27 -7.87
CA GLN A 31 -1.73 -9.60 -9.26
C GLN A 31 -3.26 -9.67 -9.49
N GLY A 32 -4.03 -8.92 -8.71
CA GLY A 32 -5.50 -8.90 -8.81
C GLY A 32 -6.22 -9.98 -8.01
N HIS A 33 -5.53 -10.85 -7.27
CA HIS A 33 -6.17 -11.92 -6.48
C HIS A 33 -7.15 -11.38 -5.43
N LEU A 34 -6.78 -10.37 -4.64
CA LEU A 34 -7.69 -9.79 -3.64
C LEU A 34 -8.84 -9.03 -4.31
N PHE A 35 -8.56 -8.28 -5.38
CA PHE A 35 -9.58 -7.48 -6.05
C PHE A 35 -10.53 -8.31 -6.93
N SER A 36 -10.13 -9.53 -7.30
CA SER A 36 -10.98 -10.50 -8.03
C SER A 36 -12.25 -10.89 -7.27
N ILE A 37 -12.28 -10.73 -5.94
CA ILE A 37 -13.48 -10.94 -5.12
C ILE A 37 -14.61 -9.98 -5.55
N VAL A 38 -14.25 -8.80 -6.06
CA VAL A 38 -15.19 -7.75 -6.47
C VAL A 38 -15.30 -7.64 -7.99
N GLN A 39 -14.17 -7.66 -8.71
CA GLN A 39 -14.10 -7.44 -10.17
C GLN A 39 -14.06 -8.74 -10.99
N GLY A 40 -14.01 -9.90 -10.33
CA GLY A 40 -13.98 -11.20 -10.98
C GLY A 40 -12.68 -11.44 -11.76
N ALA A 41 -12.78 -12.19 -12.86
CA ALA A 41 -11.62 -12.57 -13.66
C ALA A 41 -10.90 -11.38 -14.33
N GLU A 42 -11.59 -10.26 -14.53
CA GLU A 42 -11.01 -9.08 -15.17
C GLU A 42 -9.89 -8.45 -14.32
N ALA A 43 -9.94 -8.63 -12.99
CA ALA A 43 -8.93 -8.13 -12.06
C ALA A 43 -7.50 -8.62 -12.37
N PHE A 44 -7.36 -9.81 -12.97
CA PHE A 44 -6.06 -10.39 -13.34
C PHE A 44 -5.46 -9.74 -14.57
N ASP A 45 -6.30 -9.28 -15.50
CA ASP A 45 -5.86 -8.68 -16.75
C ASP A 45 -5.60 -7.18 -16.58
N THR A 46 -6.49 -6.47 -15.89
CA THR A 46 -6.40 -5.02 -15.76
C THR A 46 -5.49 -4.57 -14.63
N SER A 47 -5.31 -5.40 -13.60
CA SER A 47 -4.50 -5.08 -12.42
C SER A 47 -4.77 -3.65 -11.91
N TYR A 48 -6.05 -3.24 -11.86
CA TYR A 48 -6.46 -1.86 -11.63
C TYR A 48 -5.75 -1.18 -10.45
N LEU A 49 -5.57 -1.89 -9.33
CA LEU A 49 -4.89 -1.34 -8.15
C LEU A 49 -3.38 -1.10 -8.37
N HIS A 50 -2.72 -1.92 -9.20
CA HIS A 50 -1.34 -1.71 -9.62
C HIS A 50 -1.22 -0.45 -10.47
N GLU A 51 -2.07 -0.32 -11.49
CA GLU A 51 -2.06 0.84 -12.40
C GLU A 51 -2.51 2.12 -11.70
N LEU A 52 -3.47 2.06 -10.77
CA LEU A 52 -3.84 3.21 -9.95
C LEU A 52 -2.66 3.67 -9.08
N THR A 53 -1.94 2.73 -8.45
CA THR A 53 -0.76 3.05 -7.66
C THR A 53 0.36 3.60 -8.55
N HIS A 54 0.47 3.08 -9.77
CA HIS A 54 1.35 3.58 -10.82
C HIS A 54 1.00 5.04 -11.18
N ASP A 55 -0.26 5.37 -11.37
CA ASP A 55 -0.69 6.74 -11.66
C ASP A 55 -0.44 7.69 -10.47
N MET A 56 -0.67 7.23 -9.25
CA MET A 56 -0.38 8.02 -8.04
C MET A 56 1.11 8.33 -7.89
N ARG A 57 2.03 7.42 -8.27
CA ARG A 57 3.48 7.73 -8.26
C ARG A 57 3.84 8.77 -9.32
N HIS A 58 3.19 8.73 -10.50
CA HIS A 58 3.35 9.78 -11.52
C HIS A 58 2.82 11.13 -11.03
N ALA A 59 1.65 11.15 -10.39
CA ALA A 59 1.08 12.36 -9.78
C ALA A 59 1.97 12.93 -8.66
N ALA A 60 2.71 12.08 -7.96
CA ALA A 60 3.72 12.48 -6.98
C ALA A 60 5.06 12.94 -7.61
N GLY A 61 5.18 12.91 -8.94
CA GLY A 61 6.39 13.30 -9.67
C GLY A 61 7.53 12.28 -9.60
N LEU A 62 7.23 11.04 -9.18
CA LEU A 62 8.22 9.97 -9.13
C LEU A 62 8.37 9.33 -10.50
N PRO A 63 9.61 9.11 -10.99
CA PRO A 63 9.84 8.48 -12.27
C PRO A 63 9.42 7.01 -12.25
N CYS A 64 9.18 6.52 -13.46
CA CYS A 64 8.59 5.24 -13.81
C CYS A 64 9.34 4.74 -15.06
N HIS A 65 9.36 3.42 -15.29
CA HIS A 65 9.96 2.81 -16.48
C HIS A 65 9.33 3.33 -17.78
#